data_AF-A0A929W9F1-F1
#
_entry.id   AF-A0A929W9F1-F1
#
_cell.length_a   1.000
_cell.length_b   1.000
_cell.length_c   1.000
_cell.angle_alpha   90.00
_cell.angle_beta   90.00
_cell.angle_gamma   90.00
#
_symmetry.space_group_name_H-M   'P 1'
#
loop_
_entity.id
_entity.type
_entity.pdbx_description
1 polymer ?
#
loop_
_entity_poly.entity_id
_entity_poly.type
_entity_poly.pdbx_seq_one_letter_code
_entity_poly.pdbx_strand_id
1 'polypeptide(L)' 'LADVYQAVRNMVEAFRNEIDEAMEVALFECMEEFRMHWGQQLLGALRAMHELVASGQVDEI' A
#
# COMPACT_ATOMS: atom_id res chain seq x y z
N LEU A 1 -6.58 2.88 -1.10
CA LEU A 1 -5.63 2.24 -2.06
C LEU A 1 -4.59 3.21 -2.58
N ALA A 2 -4.92 4.49 -2.86
CA ALA A 2 -3.92 5.50 -3.25
C ALA A 2 -2.77 5.61 -2.24
N ASP A 3 -3.05 5.60 -0.93
CA ASP A 3 -2.02 5.68 0.11
C ASP A 3 -1.07 4.47 0.10
N VAL A 4 -1.61 3.26 -0.11
CA VAL A 4 -0.84 2.03 -0.29
C VAL A 4 0.06 2.14 -1.52
N TYR A 5 -0.49 2.61 -2.64
CA TYR A 5 0.27 2.81 -3.88
C TYR A 5 1.38 3.84 -3.67
N GLN A 6 1.10 4.97 -3.01
CA GLN A 6 2.08 6.03 -2.79
C GLN A 6 3.26 5.53 -1.95
N ALA A 7 3.01 4.81 -0.85
CA ALA A 7 4.06 4.28 0.01
C ALA A 7 4.99 3.32 -0.75
N VAL A 8 4.41 2.36 -1.47
CA VAL A 8 5.19 1.39 -2.26
C VAL A 8 5.90 2.07 -3.43
N ARG A 9 5.25 3.02 -4.11
CA ARG A 9 5.86 3.75 -5.24
C ARG A 9 7.06 4.56 -4.79
N ASN A 10 6.97 5.28 -3.67
CA ASN A 10 8.08 6.06 -3.12
C ASN A 10 9.30 5.18 -2.85
N MET A 11 9.09 4.02 -2.22
CA MET A 11 10.15 3.04 -1.98
C MET A 11 10.76 2.52 -3.29
N VAL A 12 9.93 2.12 -4.25
CA VAL A 12 10.41 1.62 -5.56
C VAL A 12 11.20 2.67 -6.32
N GLU A 13 10.79 3.94 -6.29
CA GLU A 13 11.54 5.03 -6.93
C GLU A 13 12.89 5.26 -6.26
N ALA A 14 12.99 5.16 -4.92
CA ALA A 14 14.28 5.23 -4.24
C ALA A 14 15.24 4.11 -4.69
N PHE A 15 14.72 2.88 -4.84
CA PHE A 15 15.48 1.73 -5.35
C PHE A 15 15.96 1.88 -6.79
N ARG A 16 15.23 2.61 -7.64
CA ARG A 16 15.64 2.87 -9.02
C ARG A 16 16.83 3.82 -9.15
N ASN A 17 17.11 4.60 -8.11
CA ASN A 17 18.23 5.53 -8.13
C ASN A 17 19.57 4.87 -7.76
N GLU A 18 19.56 3.62 -7.26
CA GLU A 18 20.76 2.84 -6.90
C GLU A 18 21.70 3.56 -5.92
N ILE A 19 21.12 4.35 -5.01
CA ILE A 19 21.83 5.02 -3.92
C ILE A 19 21.50 4.28 -2.62
N ASP A 20 22.47 3.54 -2.09
CA ASP A 20 22.30 2.63 -0.96
C ASP A 20 21.66 3.29 0.26
N GLU A 21 22.09 4.49 0.64
CA GLU A 21 21.54 5.20 1.80
C GLU A 21 20.07 5.59 1.59
N ALA A 22 19.71 6.02 0.38
CA ALA A 22 18.34 6.39 0.06
C ALA A 22 17.43 5.15 0.01
N MET A 23 17.96 4.02 -0.45
CA MET A 23 17.26 2.74 -0.47
C MET A 23 16.97 2.24 0.95
N GLU A 24 17.94 2.32 1.85
CA GLU A 24 17.77 1.90 3.25
C GLU A 24 16.71 2.75 3.96
N VAL A 25 16.79 4.08 3.82
CA VAL A 25 15.80 5.00 4.41
C VAL A 25 14.40 4.71 3.87
N ALA A 26 14.25 4.61 2.55
CA ALA A 26 12.95 4.41 1.94
C ALA A 26 12.32 3.04 2.30
N LEU A 27 13.16 1.99 2.46
CA LEU A 27 12.70 0.69 2.94
C LEU A 27 12.22 0.79 4.39
N PHE A 28 12.99 1.43 5.27
CA PHE A 28 12.63 1.62 6.67
C PHE A 28 11.31 2.39 6.81
N GLU A 29 11.18 3.52 6.12
CA GLU A 29 9.96 4.35 6.14
C GLU A 29 8.74 3.56 5.62
N CYS A 30 8.88 2.84 4.50
CA CYS A 30 7.79 2.03 3.94
C CYS A 30 7.31 0.96 4.94
N MET A 31 8.25 0.32 5.65
CA MET A 31 7.96 -0.69 6.67
C MET A 31 7.31 -0.09 7.93
N GLU A 32 7.76 1.07 8.40
CA GLU A 32 7.14 1.75 9.54
C GLU A 32 5.72 2.23 9.20
N GLU A 33 5.54 2.84 8.03
CA GLU A 33 4.24 3.29 7.55
C GLU A 33 3.28 2.12 7.31
N PHE A 34 3.78 0.93 6.94
CA PHE A 34 2.97 -0.28 6.87
C PHE A 34 2.43 -0.65 8.26
N ARG A 35 3.29 -0.64 9.27
CA ARG A 35 2.91 -0.98 10.65
C ARG A 35 1.95 0.03 11.26
N MET A 36 2.14 1.32 10.98
CA MET A 36 1.41 2.40 11.65
C MET A 36 0.15 2.86 10.90
N HIS A 37 0.15 2.78 9.56
CA HIS A 37 -0.88 3.44 8.75
C HIS A 37 -1.45 2.53 7.64
N TRP A 38 -0.73 2.36 6.52
CA TRP A 38 -1.36 1.83 5.30
C TRP A 38 -1.61 0.32 5.34
N GLY A 39 -0.95 -0.43 6.24
CA GLY A 39 -1.23 -1.85 6.43
C GLY A 39 -2.65 -2.11 6.94
N GLN A 40 -3.11 -1.33 7.91
CA GLN A 40 -4.49 -1.43 8.41
C GLN A 40 -5.50 -0.98 7.34
N GLN A 41 -5.18 0.08 6.60
CA GLN A 41 -6.03 0.56 5.51
C GLN A 41 -6.14 -0.47 4.37
N LEU A 42 -5.06 -1.20 4.07
CA LEU A 42 -5.05 -2.27 3.09
C LEU A 42 -6.03 -3.38 3.48
N LEU A 43 -5.98 -3.86 4.73
CA LEU A 43 -6.90 -4.89 5.22
C LEU A 43 -8.35 -4.44 5.16
N GLY A 44 -8.62 -3.18 5.56
CA GLY A 44 -9.97 -2.59 5.48
C GLY A 44 -10.49 -2.53 4.04
N ALA A 45 -9.65 -2.09 3.10
CA ALA A 45 -10.00 -2.07 1.68
C ALA A 45 -10.27 -3.48 1.14
N LEU A 46 -9.45 -4.47 1.51
CA LEU A 46 -9.61 -5.86 1.08
C LEU A 46 -10.93 -6.45 1.57
N ARG A 47 -11.29 -6.18 2.83
CA ARG A 47 -12.58 -6.58 3.39
C ARG A 47 -13.75 -5.92 2.66
N ALA A 48 -13.70 -4.61 2.44
CA ALA A 48 -14.76 -3.88 1.73
C ALA A 48 -14.95 -4.39 0.29
N MET A 49 -13.84 -4.66 -0.42
CA MET A 49 -13.90 -5.24 -1.76
C MET A 49 -14.50 -6.66 -1.73
N HIS A 50 -14.12 -7.48 -0.76
CA HIS A 50 -14.71 -8.81 -0.61
C HIS A 50 -16.21 -8.74 -0.34
N GLU A 51 -16.64 -7.87 0.58
CA GLU A 51 -18.06 -7.67 0.90
C GLU A 51 -18.85 -7.22 -0.33
N LEU A 52 -18.31 -6.29 -1.13
CA LEU A 52 -18.93 -5.81 -2.36
C LEU A 52 -19.09 -6.94 -3.41
N VAL A 53 -18.04 -7.75 -3.61
CA VAL A 53 -18.06 -8.86 -4.58
C VAL A 53 -18.97 -9.99 -4.09
N ALA A 54 -18.89 -10.36 -2.81
CA ALA A 54 -19.65 -11.46 -2.24
C ALA A 54 -21.14 -11.13 -2.04
N SER A 55 -21.48 -9.84 -1.86
CA SER A 55 -22.87 -9.39 -1.76
C SER A 55 -23.59 -9.33 -3.12
N GLY A 56 -22.89 -9.53 -4.24
CA GLY A 56 -23.43 -9.39 -5.59
C GLY A 56 -23.65 -7.94 -6.04
N GLN A 57 -23.26 -6.95 -5.21
CA GLN A 57 -23.41 -5.53 -5.56
C GLN A 57 -22.52 -5.09 -6.71
N VAL A 58 -21.45 -5.83 -7.03
CA VAL A 58 -20.61 -5.57 -8.21
C VAL A 58 -21.38 -5.79 -9.51
N ASP A 59 -22.38 -6.66 -9.54
CA ASP A 59 -23.17 -6.93 -10.75
C ASP A 59 -24.16 -5.79 -11.07
N GLU A 60 -24.33 -4.82 -10.16
CA GLU A 60 -25.22 -3.65 -10.30
C GLU A 60 -24.47 -2.35 -10.68
N ILE A 61 -23.13 -2.37 -10.77
CA ILE A 61 -22.27 -1.21 -11.12
C ILE A 61 -21.85 -1.28 -12.59
#